data_AF-A0A7Y5QN56-F1
#
_entry.id   AF-A0A7Y5QN56-F1
#
_cell.length_a   1.000
_cell.length_b   1.000
_cell.length_c   1.000
_cell.angle_alpha   90.00
_cell.angle_beta   90.00
_cell.angle_gamma   90.00
#
_symmetry.space_group_name_H-M   'P 1'
#
loop_
_entity.id
_entity.type
_entity.pdbx_description
1 polymer ?
#
loop_
_entity_poly.entity_id
_entity_poly.type
_entity_poly.pdbx_seq_one_letter_code
_entity_poly.pdbx_strand_id
1 'polypeptide(L)'
;AMPHPDGYVAVLPPARVEKLLAQISEMKLSDRDAQAVKARIFSSALSFTFDKQGRFGASADLLTHAGIAKDAVLVGMGDTFNIMSPSRWQDMQRATAGENFGDMMRRIGL
;
A
#
# COMPACT_ATOMS: atom_id res chain seq x y z
N ALA A 1 -5.07 -3.12 5.67
CA ALA A 1 -4.12 -3.50 4.61
C ALA A 1 -4.85 -3.58 3.29
N MET A 2 -4.25 -3.09 2.21
CA MET A 2 -4.83 -3.13 0.87
C MET A 2 -3.76 -3.51 -0.16
N PRO A 3 -4.09 -4.29 -1.20
CA PRO A 3 -3.16 -4.59 -2.28
C PRO A 3 -2.88 -3.31 -3.07
N HIS A 4 -1.60 -2.98 -3.25
CA HIS A 4 -1.18 -1.87 -4.10
C HIS A 4 -0.90 -2.38 -5.53
N PRO A 5 -1.29 -1.66 -6.59
CA PRO A 5 -1.05 -2.10 -7.98
C PRO A 5 0.39 -2.52 -8.30
N ASP A 6 1.37 -1.88 -7.66
CA ASP A 6 2.81 -2.17 -7.86
C ASP A 6 3.34 -3.40 -7.07
N GLY A 7 2.47 -4.33 -6.68
CA GLY A 7 2.88 -5.61 -6.07
C GLY A 7 3.40 -5.50 -4.64
N TYR A 8 2.79 -4.65 -3.81
CA TYR A 8 3.04 -4.60 -2.35
C TYR A 8 1.73 -4.42 -1.58
N VAL A 9 1.78 -4.52 -0.24
CA VAL A 9 0.63 -4.24 0.63
C VAL A 9 0.80 -2.87 1.28
N ALA A 10 -0.17 -1.98 1.10
CA ALA A 10 -0.22 -0.73 1.85
C ALA A 10 -1.01 -0.92 3.16
N VAL A 11 -0.46 -0.45 4.27
CA VAL A 11 -1.11 -0.47 5.58
C VAL A 11 -1.44 0.95 6.00
N LEU A 12 -2.74 1.20 6.18
CA LEU A 12 -3.30 2.51 6.48
C LEU A 12 -3.87 2.51 7.90
N PRO A 13 -3.65 3.57 8.69
CA PRO A 13 -4.36 3.75 9.95
C PRO A 13 -5.82 4.12 9.69
N PRO A 14 -6.73 3.95 10.68
CA PRO A 14 -8.15 4.25 10.55
C PRO A 14 -8.45 5.64 9.98
N ALA A 15 -7.77 6.68 10.50
CA ALA A 15 -7.95 8.06 10.02
C ALA A 15 -7.64 8.24 8.53
N ARG A 16 -6.73 7.44 7.96
CA ARG A 16 -6.43 7.48 6.52
C ARG A 16 -7.46 6.71 5.71
N VAL A 17 -7.97 5.61 6.24
CA VAL A 17 -9.06 4.83 5.62
C VAL A 17 -10.32 5.68 5.51
N GLU A 18 -10.69 6.43 6.55
CA GLU A 18 -11.85 7.33 6.53
C GLU A 18 -11.75 8.35 5.40
N LYS A 19 -10.58 9.00 5.25
CA LYS A 19 -10.34 9.96 4.16
C LYS A 19 -10.46 9.30 2.78
N LEU A 20 -9.90 8.10 2.62
CA LEU A 20 -9.98 7.34 1.37
C LEU A 20 -11.43 7.01 1.02
N LEU A 21 -12.21 6.55 1.99
CA LEU A 21 -13.63 6.20 1.79
C LEU A 21 -14.46 7.44 1.44
N ALA A 22 -14.20 8.59 2.07
CA ALA A 22 -14.84 9.86 1.72
C ALA A 22 -14.57 10.24 0.25
N GLN A 23 -13.31 10.22 -0.19
CA GLN A 23 -12.93 10.50 -1.59
C GLN A 23 -13.61 9.54 -2.58
N ILE A 24 -13.73 8.27 -2.20
CA ILE A 24 -14.37 7.24 -3.02
C ILE A 24 -15.87 7.42 -3.10
N SER A 25 -16.50 7.96 -2.05
CA SER A 25 -17.94 8.25 -2.01
C SER A 25 -18.34 9.39 -2.96
N GLU A 26 -17.41 10.30 -3.25
CA GLU A 26 -17.60 11.40 -4.21
C GLU A 26 -17.52 10.95 -5.68
N MET A 27 -16.98 9.75 -5.95
CA MET A 27 -16.91 9.21 -7.31
C MET A 27 -18.30 8.83 -7.82
N LYS A 28 -18.61 9.20 -9.07
CA LYS A 28 -19.90 8.89 -9.71
C LYS A 28 -20.14 7.39 -9.74
N LEU A 29 -21.27 6.95 -9.18
CA LEU A 29 -21.66 5.54 -9.13
C LEU A 29 -21.83 4.91 -10.52
N SER A 30 -22.17 5.71 -11.54
CA SER A 30 -22.34 5.28 -12.92
C SER A 30 -21.02 5.06 -13.68
N ASP A 31 -19.89 5.44 -13.10
CA ASP A 31 -18.58 5.25 -13.71
C ASP A 31 -18.12 3.79 -13.51
N ARG A 32 -18.15 3.01 -14.59
CA ARG A 32 -17.80 1.58 -14.56
C ARG A 32 -16.34 1.35 -14.22
N ASP A 33 -15.45 2.24 -14.64
CA ASP A 33 -14.01 2.11 -14.38
C ASP A 33 -13.73 2.40 -12.90
N ALA A 34 -14.37 3.42 -12.34
CA ALA A 34 -14.31 3.69 -10.90
C ALA A 34 -14.79 2.49 -10.06
N GLN A 35 -15.89 1.84 -10.47
CA GLN A 35 -16.38 0.64 -9.78
C GLN A 35 -15.41 -0.54 -9.88
N ALA A 36 -14.82 -0.76 -11.06
CA ALA A 36 -13.84 -1.82 -11.26
C ALA A 36 -12.60 -1.64 -10.37
N VAL A 37 -12.09 -0.40 -10.27
CA VAL A 37 -10.97 -0.06 -9.39
C VAL A 37 -11.31 -0.30 -7.93
N LYS A 38 -12.49 0.16 -7.46
CA LYS A 38 -12.96 -0.08 -6.09
C LYS A 38 -13.05 -1.57 -5.79
N ALA A 39 -13.69 -2.34 -6.66
CA ALA A 39 -13.83 -3.77 -6.49
C ALA A 39 -12.46 -4.45 -6.40
N ARG A 40 -11.51 -4.10 -7.27
CA ARG A 40 -10.16 -4.66 -7.25
C ARG A 40 -9.38 -4.31 -5.98
N ILE A 41 -9.48 -3.07 -5.50
CA ILE A 41 -8.75 -2.63 -4.30
C ILE A 41 -9.36 -3.24 -3.04
N PHE A 42 -10.68 -3.22 -2.90
CA PHE A 42 -11.36 -3.60 -1.67
C PHE A 42 -11.68 -5.09 -1.57
N SER A 43 -11.77 -5.84 -2.67
CA SER A 43 -12.03 -7.29 -2.63
C SER A 43 -10.96 -8.08 -1.88
N SER A 44 -9.71 -7.62 -1.90
CA SER A 44 -8.61 -8.24 -1.15
C SER A 44 -8.09 -7.35 -0.02
N ALA A 45 -8.82 -6.30 0.36
CA ALA A 45 -8.47 -5.48 1.51
C ALA A 45 -8.76 -6.25 2.81
N LEU A 46 -7.87 -6.10 3.79
CA LEU A 46 -7.97 -6.73 5.10
C LEU A 46 -8.02 -5.67 6.19
N SER A 47 -9.11 -5.64 6.95
CA SER A 47 -9.16 -4.94 8.24
C SER A 47 -8.61 -5.86 9.33
N PHE A 48 -7.71 -5.36 10.16
CA PHE A 48 -7.08 -6.14 11.22
C PHE A 48 -6.69 -5.24 12.40
N THR A 49 -6.48 -5.87 13.54
CA THR A 49 -5.85 -5.27 14.72
C THR A 49 -4.57 -6.02 15.03
N PHE A 50 -3.67 -5.38 15.78
CA PHE A 50 -2.49 -6.06 16.29
C PHE A 50 -2.81 -6.82 17.57
N ASP A 51 -2.22 -8.00 17.73
CA ASP A 51 -2.21 -8.70 19.01
C ASP A 51 -1.28 -7.99 20.02
N LYS A 52 -1.23 -8.51 21.25
CA LYS A 52 -0.39 -7.93 22.34
C LYS A 52 1.12 -7.91 22.02
N GLN A 53 1.57 -8.68 21.04
CA GLN A 53 2.96 -8.74 20.60
C GLN A 53 3.21 -7.89 19.34
N GLY A 54 2.22 -7.12 18.89
CA GLY A 54 2.34 -6.28 17.68
C GLY A 54 2.23 -7.07 16.38
N ARG A 55 1.68 -8.30 16.40
CA ARG A 55 1.53 -9.14 15.21
C ARG A 55 0.12 -9.03 14.64
N PHE A 56 -0.02 -9.27 13.35
CA PHE A 56 -1.32 -9.46 12.70
C PHE A 56 -1.21 -10.60 11.68
N GLY A 57 -2.34 -11.24 11.37
CA GLY A 57 -2.40 -12.23 10.29
C GLY A 57 -2.65 -11.55 8.95
N ALA A 58 -1.78 -11.76 7.97
CA ALA A 58 -2.04 -11.37 6.58
C ALA A 58 -2.79 -12.50 5.85
N SER A 59 -3.72 -12.14 4.94
CA SER A 59 -4.40 -13.13 4.11
C SER A 59 -3.46 -13.71 3.04
N ALA A 60 -3.75 -14.94 2.60
CA ALA A 60 -3.00 -15.59 1.53
C ALA A 60 -3.00 -14.76 0.24
N ASP A 61 -4.11 -14.09 -0.07
CA ASP A 61 -4.24 -13.22 -1.24
C ASP A 61 -3.30 -12.02 -1.17
N LEU A 62 -3.19 -11.38 0.00
CA LEU A 62 -2.26 -10.24 0.20
C LEU A 62 -0.80 -10.68 0.09
N LEU A 63 -0.45 -11.83 0.66
CA LEU A 63 0.89 -12.39 0.59
C LEU A 63 1.25 -12.75 -0.86
N THR A 64 0.33 -13.41 -1.58
CA THR A 64 0.49 -13.79 -2.98
C THR A 64 0.66 -12.56 -3.87
N HIS A 65 -0.22 -11.56 -3.70
CA HIS A 65 -0.18 -10.29 -4.43
C HIS A 65 1.15 -9.55 -4.24
N ALA A 66 1.70 -9.54 -3.02
CA ALA A 66 2.96 -8.87 -2.71
C ALA A 66 4.21 -9.73 -2.96
N GLY A 67 4.05 -10.97 -3.41
CA GLY A 67 5.15 -11.93 -3.61
C GLY A 67 5.91 -12.27 -2.32
N ILE A 68 5.23 -12.27 -1.18
CA ILE A 68 5.82 -12.56 0.14
C ILE A 68 5.65 -14.05 0.45
N ALA A 69 6.76 -14.80 0.42
CA ALA A 69 6.76 -16.22 0.75
C ALA A 69 7.17 -16.51 2.20
N LYS A 70 8.15 -15.77 2.73
CA LYS A 70 8.72 -16.00 4.06
C LYS A 70 9.11 -14.69 4.75
N ASP A 71 10.00 -13.94 4.12
CA ASP A 71 10.52 -12.69 4.67
C ASP A 71 9.81 -11.49 4.05
N ALA A 72 9.62 -10.44 4.84
CA ALA A 72 9.00 -9.20 4.43
C ALA A 72 9.81 -7.99 4.93
N VAL A 73 9.73 -6.90 4.17
CA VAL A 73 10.34 -5.61 4.52
C VAL A 73 9.22 -4.61 4.83
N LEU A 74 9.32 -3.95 5.98
CA LEU A 74 8.45 -2.84 6.34
C LEU A 74 9.09 -1.52 5.90
N VAL A 75 8.39 -0.75 5.09
CA VAL A 75 8.85 0.53 4.55
C VAL A 75 7.94 1.64 5.04
N GLY A 76 8.48 2.57 5.85
CA GLY A 76 7.72 3.72 6.36
C GLY A 76 7.46 4.77 5.27
N MET A 77 6.25 5.34 5.27
CA MET A 77 5.79 6.35 4.32
C MET A 77 5.18 7.57 5.03
N GLY A 78 5.58 7.83 6.29
CA GLY A 78 4.99 8.85 7.15
C GLY A 78 3.88 8.28 8.02
N ASP A 79 2.62 8.62 7.72
CA ASP A 79 1.43 8.16 8.46
C ASP A 79 1.00 6.72 8.10
N THR A 80 1.67 6.10 7.14
CA THR A 80 1.41 4.76 6.62
C THR A 80 2.72 3.97 6.49
N PHE A 81 2.61 2.67 6.26
CA PHE A 81 3.75 1.86 5.87
C PHE A 81 3.35 0.83 4.81
N ASN A 82 4.33 0.40 4.03
CA ASN A 82 4.19 -0.65 3.03
C ASN A 82 4.87 -1.93 3.52
N ILE A 83 4.29 -3.07 3.15
CA ILE A 83 4.89 -4.39 3.33
C ILE A 83 5.27 -4.90 1.95
N MET A 84 6.55 -5.18 1.76
CA MET A 84 7.12 -5.59 0.49
C MET A 84 7.86 -6.93 0.64
N SER A 85 7.96 -7.69 -0.45
CA SER A 85 8.97 -8.73 -0.56
C SER A 85 10.37 -8.12 -0.64
N PRO A 86 11.43 -8.83 -0.21
CA PRO A 86 12.80 -8.34 -0.31
C PRO A 86 13.21 -7.95 -1.74
N SER A 87 12.76 -8.70 -2.75
CA SER A 87 13.02 -8.38 -4.17
C SER A 87 12.36 -7.06 -4.58
N ARG A 88 11.08 -6.86 -4.22
CA ARG A 88 10.35 -5.62 -4.53
C ARG A 88 10.97 -4.40 -3.87
N TRP A 89 11.45 -4.54 -2.63
CA TRP A 89 12.20 -3.49 -1.94
C TRP A 89 13.49 -3.15 -2.68
N GLN A 90 14.27 -4.16 -3.10
CA GLN A 90 15.48 -3.93 -3.89
C GLN A 90 15.20 -3.26 -5.23
N ASP A 91 14.11 -3.62 -5.92
CA ASP A 91 13.68 -2.94 -7.16
C ASP A 91 13.41 -1.45 -6.91
N MET A 92 12.73 -1.13 -5.81
CA MET A 92 12.45 0.26 -5.46
C MET A 92 13.72 1.04 -5.12
N GLN A 93 14.63 0.43 -4.36
CA GLN A 93 15.91 1.04 -4.03
C GLN A 93 16.77 1.28 -5.27
N ARG A 94 16.72 0.39 -6.27
CA ARG A 94 17.39 0.59 -7.56
C ARG A 94 16.77 1.72 -8.35
N ALA A 95 15.45 1.86 -8.34
CA ALA A 95 14.74 2.91 -9.09
C ALA A 95 15.11 4.33 -8.61
N THR A 96 15.47 4.48 -7.33
CA THR A 96 15.91 5.76 -6.76
C THR A 96 17.43 5.85 -6.57
N ALA A 97 18.17 4.82 -6.95
CA ALA A 97 19.61 4.77 -6.79
C ALA A 97 20.29 5.84 -7.66
N GLY A 98 21.15 6.64 -7.04
CA GLY A 98 21.88 7.71 -7.74
C GLY A 98 21.10 9.00 -7.93
N GLU A 99 19.81 9.05 -7.55
CA GLU A 99 19.09 10.32 -7.50
C GLU A 99 19.58 11.17 -6.31
N ASN A 100 19.91 12.43 -6.57
CA ASN A 100 20.22 13.38 -5.50
C ASN A 100 18.94 13.72 -4.74
N PHE A 101 18.96 13.57 -3.41
CA PHE A 101 17.80 13.82 -2.56
C PHE A 101 17.22 15.24 -2.71
N GLY A 102 18.06 16.25 -2.90
CA GLY A 102 17.62 17.63 -3.15
C GLY A 102 16.91 17.80 -4.49
N ASP A 103 17.35 17.13 -5.55
CA ASP A 103 16.69 17.17 -6.85
C ASP A 103 15.33 16.46 -6.82
N MET A 104 15.24 15.36 -6.06
CA MET A 104 13.98 14.67 -5.81
C MET A 104 12.95 15.56 -5.12
N MET A 105 13.36 16.28 -4.06
CA MET A 105 12.48 17.24 -3.36
C MET A 105 12.02 18.36 -4.29
N ARG A 106 12.95 18.96 -5.05
CA ARG A 106 12.62 20.06 -5.97
C ARG A 106 11.60 19.64 -7.04
N ARG A 107 11.68 18.41 -7.56
CA ARG A 107 10.75 17.88 -8.58
C ARG A 107 9.29 17.83 -8.08
N ILE A 108 9.08 17.67 -6.78
CA ILE A 108 7.74 17.61 -6.16
C ILE A 108 7.35 18.92 -5.46
N GLY A 109 8.14 19.99 -5.63
CA GLY A 109 7.84 21.30 -5.06
C GLY A 109 8.15 21.44 -3.57
N LEU A 110 9.08 20.63 -3.05
CA LEU A 110 9.65 20.75 -1.69
C LEU A 110 11.04 21.37 -1.71
#